data_AF-A0A662GI66-F1
#
_entry.id   AF-A0A662GI66-F1
#
_cell.length_a   1.000
_cell.length_b   1.000
_cell.length_c   1.000
_cell.angle_alpha   90.00
_cell.angle_beta   90.00
_cell.angle_gamma   90.00
#
_symmetry.space_group_name_H-M   'P 1'
#
loop_
_entity.id
_entity.type
_entity.pdbx_description
1 polymer ?
#
loop_
_entity_poly.entity_id
_entity_poly.type
_entity_poly.pdbx_seq_one_letter_code
_entity_poly.pdbx_strand_id
1 'polypeptide(L)' 'SQMPSHMQAELIELIGETNFRIVEGGDDEIQLCALLAKIALKAKGG' A
#
# COMPACT_ATOMS: atom_id res chain seq x y z
N SER A 1 -21.44 -2.70 2.55
CA SER A 1 -20.86 -1.83 1.52
C SER A 1 -19.61 -2.50 1.00
N GLN A 2 -19.60 -2.98 -0.24
CA GLN A 2 -18.43 -3.64 -0.81
C GLN A 2 -17.49 -2.56 -1.36
N MET A 3 -16.20 -2.63 -1.02
CA MET A 3 -15.20 -1.71 -1.57
C MET A 3 -15.21 -1.85 -3.11
N PRO A 4 -15.13 -0.75 -3.88
CA PRO A 4 -15.06 -0.83 -5.34
C PRO A 4 -13.89 -1.72 -5.81
N SER A 5 -14.09 -2.51 -6.87
CA SER A 5 -13.09 -3.47 -7.35
C SER A 5 -11.76 -2.82 -7.74
N HIS A 6 -11.79 -1.63 -8.33
CA HIS A 6 -10.59 -0.87 -8.68
C HIS A 6 -9.78 -0.49 -7.43
N MET A 7 -10.46 -0.05 -6.37
CA MET A 7 -9.82 0.32 -5.11
C MET A 7 -9.21 -0.88 -4.40
N GLN A 8 -9.86 -2.05 -4.48
CA GLN A 8 -9.28 -3.31 -3.98
C GLN A 8 -8.02 -3.69 -4.74
N ALA A 9 -8.03 -3.60 -6.08
CA ALA A 9 -6.87 -3.92 -6.91
C ALA A 9 -5.68 -3.00 -6.61
N GLU A 10 -5.92 -1.69 -6.50
CA GLU A 10 -4.88 -0.71 -6.15
C GLU A 10 -4.30 -0.98 -4.74
N LEU A 11 -5.13 -1.35 -3.78
CA LEU A 11 -4.66 -1.68 -2.44
C LEU A 11 -3.78 -2.93 -2.43
N ILE A 12 -4.18 -3.97 -3.18
CA ILE A 12 -3.40 -5.20 -3.34
C ILE A 12 -2.03 -4.89 -3.97
N GLU A 13 -1.99 -4.02 -4.97
CA GLU A 13 -0.74 -3.60 -5.62
C GLU A 13 0.20 -2.89 -4.63
N LEU A 14 -0.31 -1.93 -3.85
CA LEU A 14 0.47 -1.21 -2.84
C LEU A 14 1.04 -2.14 -1.77
N ILE A 15 0.23 -3.10 -1.30
CA ILE A 15 0.66 -4.11 -0.31
C ILE A 15 1.72 -5.02 -0.93
N GLY A 16 1.52 -5.48 -2.17
CA GLY A 16 2.45 -6.34 -2.90
C GLY A 16 3.82 -5.67 -3.10
N GLU A 17 3.84 -4.40 -3.52
CA GLU A 17 5.07 -3.61 -3.67
C GLU A 17 5.82 -3.48 -2.35
N THR A 18 5.10 -3.19 -1.25
CA THR A 18 5.70 -3.03 0.08
C THR A 18 6.30 -4.34 0.57
N ASN A 19 5.55 -5.44 0.43
CA ASN A 19 6.01 -6.76 0.82
C ASN A 19 7.25 -7.20 0.01
N PHE A 20 7.27 -6.91 -1.29
CA PHE A 20 8.43 -7.17 -2.13
C PHE A 20 9.68 -6.45 -1.61
N ARG A 21 9.58 -5.16 -1.29
CA ARG A 21 10.70 -4.37 -0.76
C ARG A 21 11.19 -4.88 0.60
N ILE A 22 10.28 -5.32 1.48
CA ILE A 22 10.64 -5.95 2.75
C ILE A 22 11.41 -7.26 2.51
N VAL A 23 10.91 -8.12 1.62
CA VAL A 23 11.56 -9.40 1.28
C VAL A 23 12.96 -9.20 0.67
N GLU A 24 13.17 -8.13 -0.10
CA GLU A 24 14.49 -7.77 -0.64
C GLU A 24 15.46 -7.20 0.41
N GLY A 25 15.06 -7.10 1.68
CA GLY A 25 15.88 -6.59 2.78
C GLY A 25 15.76 -5.08 3.01
N GLY A 26 14.70 -4.46 2.50
CA GLY A 26 14.34 -3.10 2.88
C GLY A 26 13.90 -3.01 4.34
N ASP A 27 14.16 -1.87 4.97
CA ASP A 27 13.79 -1.63 6.37
C ASP A 27 12.26 -1.64 6.57
N ASP A 28 11.77 -2.57 7.39
CA ASP A 28 10.34 -2.80 7.65
C ASP A 28 9.61 -1.54 8.13
N GLU A 29 10.21 -0.76 9.03
CA GLU A 29 9.58 0.44 9.59
C GLU A 29 9.42 1.50 8.49
N ILE A 30 10.46 1.70 7.69
CA ILE A 30 10.41 2.63 6.56
C ILE A 30 9.38 2.17 5.51
N GLN A 31 9.36 0.88 5.17
CA GLN A 31 8.43 0.35 4.16
C GLN A 31 6.97 0.46 4.63
N LEU A 32 6.69 0.13 5.88
CA LEU A 32 5.34 0.27 6.44
C LEU A 32 4.89 1.73 6.54
N CYS A 33 5.79 2.64 6.94
CA CYS A 33 5.51 4.08 6.93
C CYS A 33 5.17 4.57 5.52
N ALA A 34 5.93 4.13 4.51
CA ALA A 34 5.68 4.47 3.12
C ALA A 34 4.33 3.92 2.62
N LEU A 35 3.98 2.68 2.96
CA LEU A 35 2.68 2.09 2.62
C LEU A 35 1.52 2.91 3.20
N LEU A 36 1.59 3.25 4.49
CA LEU A 36 0.56 4.05 5.16
C LEU A 36 0.42 5.43 4.52
N ALA A 37 1.53 6.09 4.16
CA ALA A 37 1.50 7.36 3.47
C ALA A 37 0.84 7.23 2.08
N LYS A 38 1.16 6.19 1.30
CA LYS A 38 0.54 5.94 -0.01
C LYS A 38 -0.97 5.68 0.11
N ILE A 39 -1.40 4.90 1.09
CA ILE A 39 -2.83 4.65 1.37
C ILE A 39 -3.53 5.95 1.77
N ALA A 40 -2.92 6.75 2.67
CA ALA A 40 -3.50 8.02 3.12
C ALA A 40 -3.65 9.03 1.97
N LEU A 41 -2.66 9.12 1.07
CA LEU A 41 -2.75 9.97 -0.12
C LEU A 41 -3.87 9.53 -1.05
N LYS A 42 -4.04 8.22 -1.25
CA LYS A 42 -5.13 7.66 -2.06
C LYS A 42 -6.51 7.89 -1.42
N ALA A 43 -6.61 7.76 -0.10
CA ALA A 43 -7.84 8.05 0.64
C ALA A 43 -8.21 9.54 0.64
N LYS A 44 -7.22 10.43 0.53
CA LYS A 44 -7.43 11.89 0.51
C LYS A 44 -7.68 12.45 -0.90
N GLY A 45 -7.32 11.70 -1.94
CA GLY A 45 -7.48 12.05 -3.36
C GLY A 45 -8.71 11.44 -4.03
N GLY A 46 -9.63 10.85 -3.26
CA GLY A 46 -10.92 10.31 -3.72
C GLY A 46 -12.11 11.15 -3.27
#